data_AF-A0A6N2DQC1-F1
#
_entry.id   AF-A0A6N2DQC1-F1
#
_cell.length_a   1.000
_cell.length_b   1.000
_cell.length_c   1.000
_cell.angle_alpha   90.00
_cell.angle_beta   90.00
_cell.angle_gamma   90.00
#
_symmetry.space_group_name_H-M   'P 1'
#
loop_
_entity.id
_entity.type
_entity.pdbx_description
1 polymer ?
#
loop_
_entity_poly.entity_id
_entity_poly.type
_entity_poly.pdbx_seq_one_letter_code
_entity_poly.pdbx_strand_id
1 'polypeptide(L)'
;MTPLRVHHVSINVTDAAACTRFYTDVLGGTVRDDRPDFGFGGAWIDLGATQVHLIETAVPPNLGQHFAILVDDLDDAVEELRARGMDVADPTPVGPNRQTFITDPSGNAVELHQIG
;
A
#
# COMPACT_ATOMS: atom_id res chain seq x y z
N MET A 1 0.79 9.41 27.75
CA MET A 1 -0.05 9.16 26.54
C MET A 1 0.53 7.94 25.86
N THR A 2 -0.30 6.98 25.46
CA THR A 2 0.13 5.72 24.84
C THR A 2 -0.56 5.59 23.48
N PRO A 3 0.17 5.47 22.36
CA PRO A 3 -0.43 5.29 21.05
C PRO A 3 -1.07 3.90 20.93
N LEU A 4 -2.19 3.80 20.21
CA LEU A 4 -2.86 2.51 19.95
C LEU A 4 -2.30 1.80 18.71
N ARG A 5 -2.08 2.56 17.63
CA ARG A 5 -1.57 2.10 16.33
C ARG A 5 -1.30 3.30 15.41
N VAL A 6 -0.70 3.04 14.25
CA VAL A 6 -0.78 3.96 13.11
C VAL A 6 -2.23 4.00 12.63
N HIS A 7 -2.82 5.19 12.56
CA HIS A 7 -4.19 5.36 12.05
C HIS A 7 -4.23 5.30 10.52
N HIS A 8 -3.33 6.03 9.88
CA HIS A 8 -3.23 6.12 8.43
C HIS A 8 -1.79 6.42 8.02
N VAL A 9 -1.47 6.11 6.77
CA VAL A 9 -0.29 6.59 6.07
C VAL A 9 -0.74 7.51 4.94
N SER A 10 0.02 8.56 4.66
CA SER A 10 -0.25 9.47 3.56
C SER A 10 0.90 9.44 2.59
N ILE A 11 0.61 9.24 1.31
CA ILE A 11 1.61 9.14 0.24
C ILE A 11 1.25 10.04 -0.93
N ASN A 12 2.27 10.51 -1.63
CA ASN A 12 2.12 11.28 -2.85
C ASN A 12 2.01 10.30 -4.02
N VAL A 13 1.15 10.62 -4.98
CA VAL A 13 0.96 9.83 -6.21
C VAL A 13 0.92 10.73 -7.43
N THR A 14 1.37 10.24 -8.57
CA THR A 14 1.34 11.01 -9.84
C THR A 14 -0.03 10.99 -10.51
N ASP A 15 -0.83 9.95 -10.25
CA ASP A 15 -2.20 9.79 -10.73
C ASP A 15 -3.03 9.11 -9.63
N ALA A 16 -3.92 9.87 -8.99
CA ALA A 16 -4.74 9.33 -7.90
C ALA A 16 -5.75 8.31 -8.40
N ALA A 17 -6.27 8.43 -9.62
CA ALA A 17 -7.25 7.48 -10.14
C ALA A 17 -6.59 6.11 -10.42
N ALA A 18 -5.40 6.10 -11.00
CA ALA A 18 -4.63 4.88 -11.24
C ALA A 18 -4.22 4.21 -9.92
N CYS A 19 -3.73 4.99 -8.95
CA CYS A 19 -3.35 4.45 -7.66
C CYS A 19 -4.55 3.98 -6.84
N THR A 20 -5.70 4.65 -6.93
CA THR A 20 -6.93 4.19 -6.29
C THR A 20 -7.31 2.79 -6.78
N ARG A 21 -7.32 2.56 -8.11
CA ARG A 21 -7.58 1.23 -8.68
C ARG A 21 -6.56 0.18 -8.24
N PHE A 22 -5.29 0.56 -8.12
CA PHE A 22 -4.28 -0.36 -7.57
C PHE A 22 -4.63 -0.77 -6.14
N TYR A 23 -4.85 0.19 -5.25
CA TYR A 23 -5.13 -0.12 -3.84
C TYR A 23 -6.48 -0.81 -3.63
N THR A 24 -7.46 -0.64 -4.53
CA THR A 24 -8.75 -1.34 -4.45
C THR A 24 -8.72 -2.69 -5.15
N ASP A 25 -8.37 -2.71 -6.43
CA ASP A 25 -8.59 -3.87 -7.29
C ASP A 25 -7.47 -4.91 -7.07
N VAL A 26 -6.25 -4.45 -6.77
CA VAL A 26 -5.08 -5.32 -6.54
C VAL A 26 -4.94 -5.66 -5.06
N LEU A 27 -5.06 -4.68 -4.17
CA LEU A 27 -4.81 -4.88 -2.73
C LEU A 27 -6.09 -5.02 -1.88
N GLY A 28 -7.27 -5.05 -2.51
CA GLY A 28 -8.54 -5.33 -1.84
C GLY A 28 -9.06 -4.20 -0.95
N GLY A 29 -8.49 -3.00 -1.05
CA GLY A 29 -8.91 -1.84 -0.28
C GLY A 29 -10.29 -1.31 -0.70
N THR A 30 -10.90 -0.52 0.19
CA THR A 30 -12.20 0.11 -0.07
C THR A 30 -12.07 1.62 -0.05
N VAL A 31 -12.52 2.30 -1.11
CA VAL A 31 -12.54 3.76 -1.16
C VAL A 31 -13.57 4.32 -0.20
N ARG A 32 -13.20 5.35 0.55
CA ARG A 32 -14.12 6.11 1.38
C ARG A 32 -14.80 7.23 0.59
N ASP A 33 -16.07 7.46 0.87
CA ASP A 33 -16.89 8.51 0.27
C ASP A 33 -16.91 9.81 1.09
N ASP A 34 -16.27 9.82 2.26
CA ASP A 34 -16.27 10.94 3.20
C ASP A 34 -15.01 11.83 3.13
N ARG A 35 -14.13 11.62 2.14
CA ARG A 35 -12.98 12.51 1.90
C ARG A 35 -13.48 13.91 1.51
N PRO A 36 -13.17 14.97 2.27
CA PRO A 36 -13.49 16.34 1.88
C PRO A 36 -12.80 16.73 0.57
N ASP A 37 -13.38 17.67 -0.17
CA ASP A 37 -12.69 18.30 -1.28
C ASP A 37 -11.60 19.25 -0.75
N PHE A 38 -10.34 18.88 -0.97
CA PHE A 38 -9.17 19.68 -0.59
C PHE A 38 -8.61 20.50 -1.76
N GLY A 39 -9.23 20.49 -2.94
CA GLY A 39 -8.75 21.19 -4.12
C GLY A 39 -7.59 20.50 -4.86
N PHE A 40 -7.29 19.25 -4.51
CA PHE A 40 -6.32 18.39 -5.20
C PHE A 40 -6.83 16.95 -5.34
N GLY A 41 -6.37 16.25 -6.38
CA GLY A 41 -6.72 14.85 -6.65
C GLY A 41 -6.28 13.92 -5.52
N GLY A 42 -7.05 12.90 -5.20
CA GLY A 42 -6.70 12.00 -4.10
C GLY A 42 -7.85 11.11 -3.69
N ALA A 43 -7.56 10.17 -2.80
CA ALA A 43 -8.51 9.23 -2.25
C ALA A 43 -8.13 8.86 -0.81
N TRP A 44 -9.12 8.49 -0.01
CA TRP A 44 -8.90 7.77 1.24
C TRP A 44 -9.35 6.34 1.04
N ILE A 45 -8.46 5.39 1.33
CA ILE A 45 -8.72 3.96 1.13
C ILE A 45 -8.53 3.25 2.46
N ASP A 46 -9.55 2.50 2.88
CA ASP A 46 -9.47 1.62 4.04
C ASP A 46 -8.76 0.31 3.62
N LEU A 47 -7.71 -0.05 4.37
CA LEU A 47 -7.00 -1.33 4.32
C LEU A 47 -7.12 -2.00 5.69
N GLY A 48 -8.16 -2.83 5.83
CA GLY A 48 -8.56 -3.41 7.10
C GLY A 48 -8.92 -2.30 8.09
N ALA A 49 -8.09 -2.13 9.13
CA ALA A 49 -8.34 -1.15 10.18
C ALA A 49 -7.42 0.09 10.12
N THR A 50 -6.57 0.18 9.09
CA THR A 50 -5.68 1.33 8.81
C THR A 50 -6.11 1.95 7.48
N GLN A 51 -5.67 3.18 7.19
CA GLN A 51 -6.01 3.86 5.92
C GLN A 51 -4.77 4.25 5.13
N VAL A 52 -4.91 4.31 3.80
CA VAL A 52 -3.96 4.94 2.89
C VAL A 52 -4.60 6.19 2.31
N HIS A 53 -3.96 7.33 2.53
CA HIS A 53 -4.37 8.62 1.98
C HIS A 53 -3.50 8.94 0.77
N LEU A 54 -4.13 9.03 -0.40
CA LEU A 54 -3.46 9.41 -1.64
C LEU A 54 -3.58 10.92 -1.85
N ILE A 55 -2.45 11.56 -2.14
CA ILE A 55 -2.35 12.96 -2.50
C ILE A 55 -1.75 13.05 -3.90
N GLU A 56 -2.52 13.50 -4.89
CA GLU A 56 -2.04 13.70 -6.24
C GLU A 56 -1.11 14.91 -6.31
N THR A 57 0.19 14.64 -6.33
CA THR A 57 1.27 15.65 -6.34
C THR A 57 2.61 15.00 -6.65
N ALA A 58 3.69 15.76 -6.66
CA ALA A 58 5.03 15.25 -6.91
C ALA A 58 5.43 14.17 -5.88
N VAL A 59 5.75 12.97 -6.38
CA VAL A 59 6.27 11.87 -5.57
C VAL A 59 7.72 12.18 -5.18
N PRO A 60 8.08 12.12 -3.90
CA PRO A 60 9.48 12.33 -3.49
C PRO A 60 10.38 11.19 -4.01
N PRO A 61 11.69 11.43 -4.17
CA PRO A 61 12.64 10.38 -4.54
C PRO A 61 12.52 9.16 -3.62
N ASN A 62 12.56 7.96 -4.19
CA ASN A 62 12.58 6.72 -3.40
C ASN A 62 13.96 6.52 -2.76
N LEU A 63 14.06 6.78 -1.46
CA LEU A 63 15.25 6.58 -0.63
C LEU A 63 15.07 5.42 0.35
N GLY A 64 14.14 4.51 0.06
CA GLY A 64 13.78 3.37 0.91
C GLY A 64 12.55 3.58 1.78
N GLN A 65 11.85 4.72 1.66
CA GLN A 65 10.58 4.90 2.34
C GLN A 65 9.52 3.93 1.81
N HIS A 66 8.77 3.33 2.72
CA HIS A 66 7.66 2.43 2.44
C HIS A 66 6.69 2.42 3.63
N PHE A 67 5.55 1.78 3.44
CA PHE A 67 4.71 1.31 4.53
C PHE A 67 4.43 -0.18 4.32
N ALA A 68 4.25 -0.90 5.41
CA ALA A 68 3.98 -2.32 5.40
C ALA A 68 2.49 -2.59 5.54
N ILE A 69 1.98 -3.50 4.72
CA ILE A 69 0.68 -4.12 4.91
C ILE A 69 0.88 -5.55 5.40
N LEU A 70 0.11 -5.93 6.41
CA LEU A 70 0.13 -7.28 6.96
C LEU A 70 -0.73 -8.18 6.07
N VAL A 71 -0.17 -9.31 5.65
CA VAL A 71 -0.88 -10.39 4.96
C VAL A 71 -0.84 -11.66 5.79
N ASP A 72 -1.86 -12.50 5.63
CA ASP A 72 -1.99 -13.76 6.37
C ASP A 72 -1.03 -14.84 5.81
N ASP A 73 -1.03 -14.98 4.48
CA ASP A 73 -0.11 -15.85 3.74
C ASP A 73 0.57 -15.06 2.62
N LEU A 74 1.89 -14.94 2.73
CA LEU A 74 2.73 -14.18 1.83
C LEU A 74 3.05 -14.94 0.54
N ASP A 75 3.06 -16.28 0.57
CA ASP A 75 3.27 -17.08 -0.63
C ASP A 75 2.02 -16.98 -1.52
N ASP A 76 0.83 -17.16 -0.95
CA ASP A 76 -0.45 -16.99 -1.66
C ASP A 76 -0.59 -15.56 -2.23
N ALA A 77 -0.25 -14.53 -1.44
CA ALA A 77 -0.30 -13.14 -1.91
C ALA A 77 0.63 -12.90 -3.10
N VAL A 78 1.86 -13.45 -3.07
CA VAL A 78 2.81 -13.33 -4.18
C VAL A 78 2.31 -14.06 -5.42
N GLU A 79 1.76 -15.25 -5.28
CA GLU A 79 1.17 -16.00 -6.41
C GLU A 79 0.01 -15.22 -7.05
N GLU A 80 -0.89 -14.64 -6.25
CA GLU A 80 -2.01 -13.84 -6.76
C GLU A 80 -1.53 -12.61 -7.55
N LEU A 81 -0.55 -11.88 -7.01
CA LEU A 81 -0.01 -10.69 -7.66
C LEU A 81 0.71 -11.03 -8.97
N ARG A 82 1.48 -12.13 -8.99
CA ARG A 82 2.12 -12.64 -10.21
C ARG A 82 1.09 -13.08 -11.24
N ALA A 83 0.00 -13.73 -10.83
CA ALA A 83 -1.09 -14.11 -11.73
C ALA A 83 -1.80 -12.90 -12.37
N ARG A 84 -1.77 -11.74 -11.69
CA ARG A 84 -2.24 -10.44 -12.22
C ARG A 84 -1.21 -9.73 -13.11
N GLY A 85 -0.05 -10.36 -13.36
CA GLY A 85 1.00 -9.85 -14.24
C GLY A 85 2.00 -8.91 -13.58
N MET A 86 2.02 -8.83 -12.25
CA MET A 86 3.01 -8.02 -11.52
C MET A 86 4.34 -8.77 -11.37
N ASP A 87 5.44 -8.04 -11.50
CA ASP A 87 6.77 -8.54 -11.16
C ASP A 87 7.01 -8.41 -9.66
N VAL A 88 6.88 -9.53 -8.94
CA VAL A 88 7.04 -9.60 -7.49
C VAL A 88 8.11 -10.63 -7.15
N ALA A 89 9.08 -10.24 -6.33
CA ALA A 89 10.15 -11.13 -5.87
C ALA A 89 9.64 -12.14 -4.83
N ASP A 90 10.32 -13.27 -4.71
CA ASP A 90 10.02 -14.26 -3.68
C ASP A 90 10.16 -13.66 -2.28
N PRO A 91 9.35 -14.09 -1.30
CA PRO A 91 9.47 -13.59 0.06
C PRO A 91 10.83 -13.94 0.70
N THR A 92 11.36 -12.98 1.44
CA THR A 92 12.64 -13.12 2.14
C THR A 92 12.44 -13.08 3.67
N PRO A 93 13.24 -13.83 4.45
CA PRO A 93 13.21 -13.75 5.90
C PRO A 93 13.65 -12.37 6.42
N VAL A 94 12.96 -11.88 7.45
CA VAL A 94 13.33 -10.68 8.22
C VAL A 94 13.13 -10.94 9.71
N GLY A 95 14.21 -11.35 10.39
CA GLY A 95 14.11 -11.84 11.76
C GLY A 95 13.22 -13.10 11.82
N PRO A 96 12.19 -13.14 12.70
CA PRO A 96 11.22 -14.25 12.71
C PRO A 96 10.18 -14.16 11.59
N ASN A 97 10.08 -13.03 10.90
CA ASN A 97 9.01 -12.73 9.94
C ASN A 97 9.47 -12.95 8.50
N ARG A 98 8.56 -12.72 7.54
CA ARG A 98 8.86 -12.71 6.10
C ARG A 98 8.32 -11.45 5.45
N GLN A 99 8.99 -10.99 4.39
CA GLN A 99 8.57 -9.82 3.62
C GLN A 99 8.90 -9.94 2.13
N THR A 100 8.13 -9.25 1.30
CA THR A 100 8.52 -8.85 -0.07
C THR A 100 8.04 -7.43 -0.34
N PHE A 101 8.44 -6.84 -1.45
CA PHE A 101 8.06 -5.48 -1.82
C PHE A 101 7.39 -5.45 -3.18
N ILE A 102 6.38 -4.60 -3.30
CA ILE A 102 5.76 -4.21 -4.56
C ILE A 102 5.82 -2.70 -4.71
N THR A 103 5.56 -2.22 -5.93
CA THR A 103 5.50 -0.79 -6.23
C THR A 103 4.12 -0.42 -6.73
N ASP A 104 3.55 0.66 -6.21
CA ASP A 104 2.32 1.23 -6.77
C ASP A 104 2.58 1.87 -8.15
N PRO A 105 1.54 2.29 -8.90
CA PRO A 105 1.72 2.93 -10.20
C PRO A 105 2.55 4.22 -10.19
N SER A 106 2.75 4.83 -9.01
CA SER A 106 3.49 6.08 -8.81
C SER A 106 4.94 5.87 -8.37
N GLY A 107 5.38 4.63 -8.17
CA GLY A 107 6.75 4.34 -7.72
C GLY A 107 6.90 4.20 -6.20
N ASN A 108 5.81 4.28 -5.41
CA ASN A 108 5.88 4.11 -3.97
C ASN A 108 6.04 2.63 -3.61
N ALA A 109 6.99 2.33 -2.74
CA ALA A 109 7.19 0.97 -2.23
C ALA A 109 6.14 0.63 -1.17
N VAL A 110 5.53 -0.55 -1.33
CA VAL A 110 4.63 -1.17 -0.34
C VAL A 110 5.25 -2.50 0.06
N GLU A 111 5.49 -2.68 1.35
CA GLU A 111 5.97 -3.94 1.90
C GLU A 111 4.77 -4.86 2.15
N LEU A 112 4.84 -6.10 1.68
CA LEU A 112 3.96 -7.17 2.10
C LEU A 112 4.66 -7.93 3.22
N HIS A 113 4.06 -7.92 4.41
CA HIS A 113 4.67 -8.48 5.62
C HIS A 113 3.83 -9.63 6.17
N GLN A 114 4.48 -10.73 6.56
CA GLN A 114 3.86 -11.83 7.29
C GLN A 114 4.64 -12.10 8.57
N ILE A 115 3.91 -12.21 9.68
CA ILE A 115 4.47 -12.57 10.99
C ILE A 115 4.72 -14.09 11.01
N GLY A 116 5.89 -14.50 11.50
CA GLY A 116 6.24 -15.92 11.63
C GLY A 116 5.75 -16.60 12.89
#